data_AF-A0A640YC94-F1
#
_entry.id   AF-A0A640YC94-F1
#
_cell.length_a   1.000
_cell.length_b   1.000
_cell.length_c   1.000
_cell.angle_alpha   90.00
_cell.angle_beta   90.00
_cell.angle_gamma   90.00
#
_symmetry.space_group_name_H-M   'P 1'
#
loop_
_entity.id
_entity.type
_entity.pdbx_description
1 polymer ?
#
loop_
_entity_poly.entity_id
_entity_poly.type
_entity_poly.pdbx_seq_one_letter_code
_entity_poly.pdbx_strand_id
1 'polypeptide(L)'
;MDTNRINQGEMIAAVAALLLLIVMFVFTWFSLDAGGEGEIFLDAAGVDTGVNAWQAFDLVDIILFVTILVAVGGALIAANATSVNTPVAVSAITAGLGILSFLLVLFRVISPPGSGDIPDAAGIGIDRGIGVWLGLILTAAIAFGGWRAMEEEGVSLADQADRFRGGGGAPPPPSDAGGAAPPSQPPEAGGSVPPPPPPPPAS
;
A
#
# COMPACT_ATOMS: atom_id res chain seq x y z
N MET A 1 21.58 4.98 8.53
CA MET A 1 20.25 4.88 7.89
C MET A 1 20.13 6.12 7.03
N ASP A 2 20.12 5.95 5.71
CA ASP A 2 20.03 7.08 4.77
C ASP A 2 18.58 7.24 4.33
N THR A 3 17.86 8.15 4.98
CA THR A 3 16.44 8.44 4.71
C THR A 3 16.19 9.02 3.31
N ASN A 4 17.23 9.51 2.63
CA ASN A 4 17.16 9.95 1.23
C ASN A 4 16.89 8.80 0.23
N ARG A 5 16.87 7.55 0.68
CA ARG A 5 16.61 6.37 -0.16
C ARG A 5 15.17 5.89 -0.14
N ILE A 6 14.35 6.41 0.77
CA ILE A 6 12.94 6.05 0.89
C ILE A 6 12.12 6.96 -0.03
N ASN A 7 11.26 6.34 -0.83
CA ASN A 7 10.28 7.01 -1.67
C ASN A 7 9.23 7.75 -0.82
N GLN A 8 8.68 8.86 -1.31
CA GLN A 8 7.77 9.68 -0.50
C GLN A 8 6.51 8.88 -0.14
N GLY A 9 6.00 8.06 -1.06
CA GLY A 9 4.89 7.15 -0.81
C GLY A 9 5.16 6.14 0.31
N GLU A 10 6.33 5.49 0.31
CA GLU A 10 6.71 4.53 1.36
C GLU A 10 6.85 5.18 2.73
N MET A 11 7.42 6.38 2.79
CA MET A 11 7.53 7.12 4.05
C MET A 11 6.14 7.43 4.63
N ILE A 12 5.20 7.87 3.79
CA ILE A 12 3.81 8.13 4.22
C ILE A 12 3.17 6.84 4.75
N ALA A 13 3.30 5.73 4.02
CA ALA A 13 2.72 4.45 4.41
C ALA A 13 3.31 3.95 5.73
N ALA A 14 4.64 3.99 5.89
CA ALA A 14 5.32 3.53 7.09
C ALA A 14 4.98 4.38 8.33
N VAL A 15 4.95 5.72 8.19
CA VAL A 15 4.57 6.60 9.30
C VAL A 15 3.12 6.37 9.69
N ALA A 16 2.20 6.28 8.72
CA ALA A 16 0.79 5.99 8.98
C ALA A 16 0.61 4.62 9.64
N ALA A 17 1.37 3.60 9.23
CA ALA A 17 1.35 2.27 9.84
C ALA A 17 1.84 2.27 11.30
N LEU A 18 2.92 3.00 11.60
CA LEU A 18 3.40 3.13 12.98
C LEU A 18 2.40 3.88 13.86
N LEU A 19 1.77 4.93 13.33
CA LEU A 19 0.69 5.63 14.03
C LEU A 19 -0.52 4.71 14.25
N LEU A 20 -0.89 3.90 13.25
CA LEU A 20 -1.98 2.94 13.37
C LEU A 20 -1.70 1.92 14.48
N LEU A 21 -0.46 1.42 14.55
CA LEU A 21 -0.04 0.51 15.62
C LEU A 21 -0.27 1.13 16.99
N ILE A 22 0.14 2.38 17.18
CA ILE A 22 -0.08 3.11 18.45
C ILE A 22 -1.58 3.25 18.73
N VAL A 23 -2.37 3.63 17.72
CA VAL A 23 -3.83 3.80 17.86
C VAL A 23 -4.53 2.50 18.24
N MET A 24 -4.07 1.35 17.74
CA MET A 24 -4.64 0.05 18.08
C MET A 24 -4.53 -0.32 19.56
N PHE A 25 -3.47 0.13 20.24
CA PHE A 25 -3.23 -0.16 21.66
C PHE A 25 -3.76 0.91 22.61
N VAL A 26 -3.59 2.19 22.25
CA VAL A 26 -3.77 3.30 23.20
C VAL A 26 -5.20 3.83 23.24
N PHE A 27 -5.91 3.77 22.12
CA PHE A 27 -7.24 4.39 22.02
C PHE A 27 -8.35 3.37 22.19
N THR A 28 -9.47 3.83 22.72
CA THR A 28 -10.74 3.11 22.73
C THR A 28 -11.34 3.15 21.32
N TRP A 29 -11.61 1.97 20.76
CA TRP A 29 -12.21 1.82 19.43
C TRP A 29 -13.72 1.69 19.53
N PHE A 30 -14.21 0.96 20.52
CA PHE A 30 -15.63 0.85 20.84
C PHE A 30 -15.83 0.87 22.35
N SER A 31 -17.01 1.30 22.77
CA SER A 31 -17.42 1.25 24.17
C SER A 31 -18.81 0.65 24.30
N LEU A 32 -19.05 -0.05 25.40
CA LEU A 32 -20.40 -0.45 25.79
C LEU A 32 -21.14 0.79 26.30
N ASP A 33 -22.28 1.08 25.69
CA ASP A 33 -23.26 2.06 26.16
C ASP A 33 -24.33 1.28 26.91
N ALA A 34 -24.49 1.51 28.22
CA ALA A 34 -25.50 0.83 29.04
C ALA A 34 -26.72 1.73 29.35
N GLY A 35 -26.81 2.90 28.70
CA GLY A 35 -27.79 3.93 29.02
C GLY A 35 -27.48 4.65 30.34
N GLY A 36 -28.00 5.87 30.52
CA GLY A 36 -27.55 6.79 31.57
C GLY A 36 -27.47 6.23 32.99
N GLU A 37 -28.48 5.48 33.46
CA GLU A 37 -28.43 4.88 34.81
C GLU A 37 -27.47 3.67 34.88
N GLY A 38 -27.36 2.89 33.80
CA GLY A 38 -26.47 1.75 33.69
C GLY A 38 -25.00 2.15 33.59
N GLU A 39 -24.68 3.20 32.82
CA GLU A 39 -23.33 3.76 32.71
C GLU A 39 -22.84 4.29 34.06
N ILE A 40 -23.67 5.04 34.79
CA ILE A 40 -23.32 5.56 36.13
C ILE A 40 -22.98 4.42 37.09
N PHE A 41 -23.74 3.31 37.03
CA PHE A 41 -23.47 2.15 37.87
C PHE A 41 -22.16 1.44 37.50
N LEU A 42 -21.90 1.26 36.20
CA LEU A 42 -20.67 0.61 35.72
C LEU A 42 -19.43 1.43 36.07
N ASP A 43 -19.49 2.76 35.90
CA ASP A 43 -18.42 3.69 36.28
C ASP A 43 -18.18 3.69 37.81
N ALA A 44 -19.25 3.74 38.61
CA ALA A 44 -19.15 3.66 40.08
C ALA A 44 -18.58 2.32 40.56
N ALA A 45 -18.78 1.23 39.81
CA ALA A 45 -18.20 -0.08 40.06
C ALA A 45 -16.76 -0.22 39.53
N GLY A 46 -16.23 0.78 38.82
CA GLY A 46 -14.90 0.78 38.23
C GLY A 46 -14.75 -0.19 37.04
N VAL A 47 -15.85 -0.48 36.33
CA VAL A 47 -15.85 -1.35 35.17
C VAL A 47 -15.47 -0.54 33.92
N ASP A 48 -14.33 -0.88 33.30
CA ASP A 48 -13.95 -0.28 32.01
C ASP A 48 -14.86 -0.83 30.90
N THR A 49 -15.64 0.05 30.30
CA THR A 49 -16.55 -0.27 29.19
C THR A 49 -15.91 -0.09 27.83
N GLY A 50 -14.68 0.46 27.77
CA GLY A 50 -13.92 0.68 26.55
C GLY A 50 -13.11 -0.54 26.13
N VAL A 51 -13.12 -0.82 24.83
CA VAL A 51 -12.29 -1.86 24.23
C VAL A 51 -11.40 -1.27 23.12
N ASN A 52 -10.14 -1.70 23.10
CA ASN A 52 -9.18 -1.31 22.06
C ASN A 52 -9.33 -2.20 20.81
N ALA A 53 -8.49 -2.00 19.79
CA ALA A 53 -8.61 -2.72 18.52
C ALA A 53 -8.50 -4.25 18.68
N TRP A 54 -7.57 -4.71 19.51
CA TRP A 54 -7.28 -6.13 19.76
C TRP A 54 -8.40 -6.86 20.51
N GLN A 55 -9.21 -6.12 21.26
CA GLN A 55 -10.37 -6.66 21.96
C GLN A 55 -11.64 -6.55 21.13
N ALA A 56 -11.74 -5.52 20.29
CA ALA A 56 -12.94 -5.24 19.51
C ALA A 56 -13.04 -6.06 18.21
N PHE A 57 -11.90 -6.50 17.68
CA PHE A 57 -11.78 -7.15 16.39
C PHE A 57 -11.05 -8.48 16.55
N ASP A 58 -11.66 -9.60 16.18
CA ASP A 58 -11.02 -10.93 16.31
C ASP A 58 -10.05 -11.26 15.16
N LEU A 59 -10.45 -10.97 13.92
CA LEU A 59 -9.64 -11.22 12.72
C LEU A 59 -9.15 -9.92 12.06
N VAL A 60 -9.92 -8.83 12.22
CA VAL A 60 -9.61 -7.55 11.58
C VAL A 60 -8.38 -6.90 12.21
N ASP A 61 -8.16 -7.07 13.52
CA ASP A 61 -6.94 -6.68 14.22
C ASP A 61 -5.69 -7.35 13.63
N ILE A 62 -5.74 -8.65 13.34
CA ILE A 62 -4.64 -9.40 12.72
C ILE A 62 -4.36 -8.89 11.31
N ILE A 63 -5.40 -8.62 10.52
CA ILE A 63 -5.23 -8.06 9.17
C ILE A 63 -4.60 -6.66 9.25
N LEU A 64 -5.06 -5.81 10.17
CA LEU A 64 -4.46 -4.50 10.42
C LEU A 64 -2.99 -4.62 10.83
N PHE A 65 -2.67 -5.57 11.71
CA PHE A 65 -1.31 -5.83 12.14
C PHE A 65 -0.41 -6.31 11.00
N VAL A 66 -0.89 -7.23 10.15
CA VAL A 66 -0.16 -7.66 8.94
C VAL A 66 0.06 -6.49 7.99
N THR A 67 -0.94 -5.64 7.77
CA THR A 67 -0.79 -4.42 6.97
C THR A 67 0.32 -3.52 7.52
N ILE A 68 0.38 -3.35 8.84
CA ILE A 68 1.45 -2.58 9.51
C ILE A 68 2.81 -3.23 9.26
N LEU A 69 2.94 -4.54 9.47
CA LEU A 69 4.19 -5.26 9.26
C LEU A 69 4.69 -5.15 7.83
N VAL A 70 3.80 -5.23 6.84
CA VAL A 70 4.16 -5.10 5.43
C VAL A 70 4.61 -3.67 5.12
N ALA A 71 3.87 -2.66 5.56
CA ALA A 71 4.21 -1.25 5.31
C ALA A 71 5.56 -0.87 5.95
N VAL A 72 5.76 -1.24 7.22
CA VAL A 72 7.01 -0.95 7.94
C VAL A 72 8.15 -1.82 7.42
N GLY A 73 7.91 -3.11 7.19
CA GLY A 73 8.90 -4.04 6.66
C GLY A 73 9.38 -3.63 5.26
N GLY A 74 8.47 -3.18 4.39
CA GLY A 74 8.80 -2.63 3.08
C GLY A 74 9.73 -1.43 3.18
N ALA A 75 9.38 -0.43 4.00
CA ALA A 75 10.21 0.74 4.20
C ALA A 75 11.59 0.40 4.82
N LEU A 76 11.67 -0.60 5.71
CA LEU A 76 12.94 -1.07 6.25
C LEU A 76 13.80 -1.76 5.18
N ILE A 77 13.20 -2.57 4.30
CA ILE A 77 13.91 -3.18 3.16
C ILE A 77 14.43 -2.07 2.24
N ALA A 78 13.60 -1.08 1.90
CA ALA A 78 13.97 0.08 1.09
C ALA A 78 15.16 0.85 1.68
N ALA A 79 15.11 1.12 2.99
CA ALA A 79 16.15 1.84 3.70
C ALA A 79 17.52 1.12 3.72
N ASN A 80 17.53 -0.21 3.57
CA ASN A 80 18.75 -1.04 3.62
C ASN A 80 19.18 -1.55 2.24
N ALA A 81 18.39 -1.33 1.18
CA ALA A 81 18.72 -1.77 -0.16
C ALA A 81 19.96 -1.05 -0.71
N THR A 82 20.82 -1.78 -1.42
CA THR A 82 22.04 -1.23 -2.04
C THR A 82 21.73 -0.45 -3.33
N SER A 83 20.58 -0.73 -3.95
CA SER A 83 20.01 -0.01 -5.10
C SER A 83 18.64 0.57 -4.75
N VAL A 84 18.25 1.66 -5.41
CA VAL A 84 17.01 2.42 -5.16
C VAL A 84 15.77 1.76 -5.79
N ASN A 85 15.90 0.52 -6.30
CA ASN A 85 14.77 -0.24 -6.83
C ASN A 85 14.09 -0.97 -5.67
N THR A 86 13.14 -0.31 -5.02
CA THR A 86 12.22 -1.01 -4.14
C THR A 86 11.41 -2.01 -4.97
N PRO A 87 11.28 -3.27 -4.54
CA PRO A 87 10.54 -4.25 -5.32
C PRO A 87 9.08 -3.81 -5.40
N VAL A 88 8.62 -3.50 -6.61
CA VAL A 88 7.24 -3.05 -6.89
C VAL A 88 6.16 -3.99 -6.33
N ALA A 89 6.51 -5.26 -6.11
CA ALA A 89 5.62 -6.18 -5.42
C ALA A 89 5.23 -5.68 -4.02
N VAL A 90 6.14 -5.03 -3.29
CA VAL A 90 5.93 -4.60 -1.91
C VAL A 90 5.03 -3.37 -1.82
N SER A 91 5.21 -2.38 -2.70
CA SER A 91 4.34 -1.18 -2.77
C SER A 91 2.91 -1.57 -3.16
N ALA A 92 2.75 -2.47 -4.13
CA ALA A 92 1.45 -3.02 -4.53
C ALA A 92 0.76 -3.82 -3.42
N ILE A 93 1.50 -4.69 -2.72
CA ILE A 93 0.94 -5.42 -1.56
C ILE A 93 0.55 -4.43 -0.46
N THR A 94 1.36 -3.42 -0.17
CA THR A 94 1.07 -2.39 0.83
C THR A 94 -0.20 -1.61 0.49
N ALA A 95 -0.35 -1.19 -0.77
CA ALA A 95 -1.55 -0.50 -1.24
C ALA A 95 -2.79 -1.40 -1.14
N GLY A 96 -2.69 -2.65 -1.61
CA GLY A 96 -3.79 -3.61 -1.55
C GLY A 96 -4.23 -3.93 -0.12
N LEU A 97 -3.26 -4.16 0.78
CA LEU A 97 -3.52 -4.37 2.20
C LEU A 97 -4.09 -3.12 2.88
N GLY A 98 -3.59 -1.93 2.54
CA GLY A 98 -4.14 -0.66 3.03
C GLY A 98 -5.60 -0.47 2.64
N ILE A 99 -5.95 -0.73 1.37
CA ILE A 99 -7.33 -0.67 0.87
C ILE A 99 -8.20 -1.70 1.58
N LEU A 100 -7.73 -2.95 1.69
CA LEU A 100 -8.46 -4.00 2.40
C LEU A 100 -8.71 -3.61 3.86
N SER A 101 -7.68 -3.17 4.57
CA SER A 101 -7.79 -2.69 5.95
C SER A 101 -8.76 -1.52 6.08
N PHE A 102 -8.72 -0.56 5.17
CA PHE A 102 -9.65 0.57 5.15
C PHE A 102 -11.10 0.10 5.00
N LEU A 103 -11.36 -0.80 4.05
CA LEU A 103 -12.70 -1.35 3.84
C LEU A 103 -13.19 -2.15 5.05
N LEU A 104 -12.31 -2.93 5.69
CA LEU A 104 -12.64 -3.67 6.90
C LEU A 104 -12.98 -2.72 8.05
N VAL A 105 -12.18 -1.68 8.30
CA VAL A 105 -12.48 -0.68 9.34
C VAL A 105 -13.77 0.07 9.01
N LEU A 106 -14.00 0.43 7.75
CA LEU A 106 -15.22 1.11 7.32
C LEU A 106 -16.47 0.25 7.52
N PHE A 107 -16.42 -1.02 7.10
CA PHE A 107 -17.48 -2.00 7.37
C PHE A 107 -17.80 -2.03 8.87
N ARG A 108 -16.75 -1.94 9.69
CA ARG A 108 -16.83 -2.08 11.13
C ARG A 108 -17.30 -0.81 11.86
N VAL A 109 -17.16 0.35 11.23
CA VAL A 109 -17.87 1.58 11.61
C VAL A 109 -19.37 1.43 11.32
N ILE A 110 -19.76 0.87 10.19
CA ILE A 110 -21.18 0.69 9.84
C ILE A 110 -21.83 -0.40 10.71
N SER A 111 -21.10 -1.48 10.98
CA SER A 111 -21.52 -2.63 11.78
C SER A 111 -20.56 -2.83 12.98
N PRO A 112 -20.86 -2.20 14.14
CA PRO A 112 -20.14 -2.41 15.40
C PRO A 112 -20.11 -3.88 15.85
N PRO A 113 -19.20 -4.29 16.78
CA PRO A 113 -19.12 -5.69 17.22
C PRO A 113 -20.44 -6.00 17.90
N GLY A 114 -20.96 -7.22 17.82
CA GLY A 114 -22.11 -7.60 18.66
C GLY A 114 -23.41 -6.82 18.43
N SER A 115 -23.49 -5.93 17.43
CA SER A 115 -24.68 -5.11 17.15
C SER A 115 -25.89 -5.93 16.68
N GLY A 116 -25.72 -7.24 16.44
CA GLY A 116 -26.80 -8.17 16.11
C GLY A 116 -27.11 -9.20 17.22
N ASP A 117 -26.28 -9.25 18.28
CA ASP A 117 -26.38 -10.25 19.34
C ASP A 117 -27.05 -9.69 20.61
N ILE A 118 -27.05 -8.36 20.78
CA ILE A 118 -27.65 -7.68 21.93
C ILE A 118 -29.08 -7.26 21.56
N PRO A 119 -30.12 -7.70 22.30
CA PRO A 119 -31.48 -7.26 22.06
C PRO A 119 -31.62 -5.75 22.34
N ASP A 120 -32.21 -4.99 21.42
CA ASP A 120 -32.50 -3.55 21.60
C ASP A 120 -33.26 -3.25 22.90
N ALA A 121 -34.07 -4.22 23.38
CA ALA A 121 -34.83 -4.11 24.63
C ALA A 121 -33.96 -4.12 25.91
N ALA A 122 -32.68 -4.48 25.82
CA ALA A 122 -31.76 -4.44 26.95
C ALA A 122 -31.25 -3.02 27.27
N GLY A 123 -31.46 -2.04 26.39
CA GLY A 123 -30.93 -0.69 26.56
C GLY A 123 -29.40 -0.62 26.51
N ILE A 124 -28.75 -1.67 26.01
CA ILE A 124 -27.29 -1.78 25.88
C ILE A 124 -26.94 -1.63 24.40
N GLY A 125 -26.18 -0.59 24.08
CA GLY A 125 -25.65 -0.28 22.76
C GLY A 125 -24.13 -0.39 22.69
N ILE A 126 -23.59 -0.18 21.49
CA ILE A 126 -22.15 -0.09 21.29
C ILE A 126 -21.82 1.20 20.54
N ASP A 127 -21.03 2.02 21.20
CA ASP A 127 -20.60 3.31 20.72
C ASP A 127 -19.23 3.25 20.06
N ARG A 128 -19.00 4.21 19.16
CA ARG A 128 -17.78 4.32 18.35
C ARG A 128 -16.82 5.30 19.03
N GLY A 129 -15.73 4.78 19.56
CA GLY A 129 -14.67 5.59 20.12
C GLY A 129 -13.88 6.34 19.05
N ILE A 130 -13.05 7.30 19.47
CA ILE A 130 -12.19 8.05 18.54
C ILE A 130 -11.19 7.14 17.81
N GLY A 131 -10.81 6.01 18.42
CA GLY A 131 -9.86 5.06 17.85
C GLY A 131 -10.28 4.52 16.48
N VAL A 132 -11.56 4.23 16.26
CA VAL A 132 -12.04 3.70 14.97
C VAL A 132 -11.93 4.73 13.85
N TRP A 133 -12.18 6.00 14.15
CA TRP A 133 -12.07 7.10 13.19
C TRP A 133 -10.62 7.40 12.82
N LEU A 134 -9.72 7.38 13.80
CA LEU A 134 -8.28 7.48 13.56
C LEU A 134 -7.78 6.29 12.75
N GLY A 135 -8.22 5.07 13.08
CA GLY A 135 -7.91 3.87 12.32
C GLY A 135 -8.35 3.96 10.86
N LEU A 136 -9.54 4.52 10.60
CA LEU A 136 -10.06 4.72 9.25
C LEU A 136 -9.19 5.69 8.44
N ILE A 137 -8.78 6.81 9.03
CA ILE A 137 -7.90 7.79 8.38
C ILE A 137 -6.52 7.18 8.10
N LEU A 138 -5.96 6.46 9.08
CA LEU A 138 -4.62 5.90 8.98
C LEU A 138 -4.53 4.77 7.97
N THR A 139 -5.54 3.89 7.91
CA THR A 139 -5.61 2.85 6.87
C THR A 139 -5.76 3.46 5.46
N ALA A 140 -6.53 4.54 5.32
CA ALA A 140 -6.58 5.30 4.06
C ALA A 140 -5.22 5.93 3.71
N ALA A 141 -4.49 6.46 4.69
CA ALA A 141 -3.16 7.02 4.48
C ALA A 141 -2.12 5.94 4.09
N ILE A 142 -2.22 4.73 4.64
CA ILE A 142 -1.39 3.58 4.22
C ILE A 142 -1.70 3.19 2.77
N ALA A 143 -2.98 3.07 2.42
CA ALA A 143 -3.41 2.79 1.06
C ALA A 143 -2.87 3.84 0.06
N PHE A 144 -3.03 5.11 0.40
CA PHE A 144 -2.53 6.23 -0.39
C PHE A 144 -0.99 6.21 -0.52
N GLY A 145 -0.27 5.99 0.58
CA GLY A 145 1.19 5.90 0.56
C GLY A 145 1.70 4.74 -0.31
N GLY A 146 1.09 3.56 -0.20
CA GLY A 146 1.40 2.41 -1.04
C GLY A 146 1.10 2.66 -2.52
N TRP A 147 -0.03 3.29 -2.83
CA TRP A 147 -0.37 3.67 -4.20
C TRP A 147 0.62 4.68 -4.79
N ARG A 148 0.97 5.70 -4.02
CA ARG A 148 1.93 6.71 -4.44
C ARG A 148 3.34 6.14 -4.64
N ALA A 149 3.73 5.16 -3.82
CA ALA A 149 4.99 4.43 -4.04
C ALA A 149 4.99 3.66 -5.37
N MET A 150 3.86 3.05 -5.78
CA MET A 150 3.74 2.41 -7.09
C MET A 150 3.88 3.42 -8.26
N GLU A 151 3.31 4.62 -8.11
CA GLU A 151 3.46 5.69 -9.12
C GLU A 151 4.92 6.14 -9.26
N GLU A 152 5.62 6.30 -8.13
CA GLU A 152 7.04 6.67 -8.06
C GLU A 152 7.95 5.60 -8.68
N GLU A 153 7.54 4.33 -8.61
CA GLU A 153 8.22 3.19 -9.24
C GLU A 153 7.89 3.02 -10.74
N GLY A 154 6.95 3.80 -11.27
CA GLY A 154 6.60 3.82 -12.70
C GLY A 154 5.80 2.59 -13.18
N VAL A 155 5.00 1.96 -12.31
CA VAL A 155 4.30 0.72 -12.65
C VAL A 155 2.82 0.93 -12.95
N SER A 156 2.34 0.30 -14.02
CA SER A 156 0.91 0.15 -14.28
C SER A 156 0.37 -1.16 -13.67
N LEU A 157 -0.85 -1.12 -13.11
CA LEU A 157 -1.56 -2.32 -12.62
C LEU A 157 -1.71 -3.40 -13.72
N ALA A 158 -1.73 -2.99 -15.00
CA ALA A 158 -1.78 -3.89 -16.14
C ALA A 158 -0.50 -4.75 -16.27
N ASP A 159 0.68 -4.15 -16.07
CA ASP A 159 1.96 -4.86 -16.17
C ASP A 159 2.12 -5.92 -15.06
N GLN A 160 1.57 -5.66 -13.87
CA GLN A 160 1.53 -6.65 -12.79
C GLN A 160 0.51 -7.75 -13.04
N ALA A 161 -0.68 -7.42 -13.54
CA ALA A 161 -1.70 -8.41 -13.90
C ALA A 161 -1.22 -9.35 -15.02
N ASP A 162 -0.48 -8.82 -16.00
CA ASP A 162 0.14 -9.61 -17.07
C ASP A 162 1.28 -10.48 -16.57
N ARG A 163 2.04 -10.04 -15.55
CA ARG A 163 3.08 -10.86 -14.90
C ARG A 163 2.49 -12.01 -14.07
N PHE A 164 1.32 -11.81 -13.46
CA PHE A 164 0.59 -12.87 -12.74
C PHE A 164 -0.14 -13.84 -13.70
N ARG A 165 -0.58 -13.39 -14.87
CA ARG A 165 -1.14 -14.27 -15.93
C ARG A 165 -0.06 -14.99 -16.74
N GLY A 166 1.09 -14.35 -16.97
CA GLY A 166 2.20 -14.86 -17.75
C GLY A 166 3.22 -15.58 -16.88
N GLY A 167 2.91 -16.81 -16.47
CA GLY A 167 3.89 -17.67 -15.80
C GLY A 167 5.16 -17.85 -16.64
N GLY A 168 6.26 -17.23 -16.20
CA GLY A 168 7.63 -17.61 -16.55
C GLY A 168 8.13 -17.25 -17.96
N GLY A 169 8.31 -15.97 -18.28
CA GLY A 169 9.02 -15.59 -19.51
C GLY A 169 9.46 -14.14 -19.52
N ALA A 170 10.78 -13.94 -19.32
CA ALA A 170 11.61 -12.75 -19.55
C ALA A 170 11.10 -11.36 -19.06
N PRO A 171 11.98 -10.51 -18.50
CA PRO A 171 11.61 -9.12 -18.20
C PRO A 171 11.16 -8.43 -19.49
N PRO A 172 10.08 -7.63 -19.48
CA PRO A 172 9.81 -6.73 -20.60
C PRO A 172 11.00 -5.79 -20.78
N PRO A 173 11.37 -5.45 -22.02
CA PRO A 173 12.42 -4.45 -22.26
C PRO A 173 12.02 -3.13 -21.58
N PRO A 174 12.98 -2.35 -21.06
CA PRO A 174 12.69 -1.03 -20.53
C PRO A 174 11.90 -0.24 -21.57
N SER A 175 10.70 0.19 -21.21
CA SER A 175 9.97 1.19 -21.97
C SER A 175 10.73 2.50 -21.82
N ASP A 176 11.60 2.78 -22.78
CA ASP A 176 12.24 4.07 -22.93
C ASP A 176 11.15 5.15 -23.03
N ALA A 177 10.93 5.85 -21.91
CA ALA A 177 10.28 7.14 -21.88
C ALA A 177 11.21 8.14 -22.57
N GLY A 178 11.20 8.13 -23.90
CA GLY A 178 12.02 9.01 -24.71
C GLY A 178 11.97 8.57 -26.16
N GLY A 179 11.15 9.25 -26.97
CA GLY A 179 11.22 9.13 -28.42
C GLY A 179 12.61 9.51 -28.90
N ALA A 180 13.46 8.51 -29.11
CA ALA A 180 14.67 8.62 -29.90
C ALA A 180 14.44 7.76 -31.15
N ALA A 181 14.41 8.42 -32.30
CA ALA A 181 14.44 7.76 -33.60
C ALA A 181 15.61 6.75 -33.63
N PRO A 182 15.47 5.60 -34.32
CA PRO A 182 16.54 4.63 -34.44
C PRO A 182 17.81 5.33 -34.96
N PRO A 183 19.00 5.04 -34.40
CA PRO A 183 20.24 5.60 -34.91
C PRO A 183 20.38 5.18 -36.37
N SER A 184 20.47 6.17 -37.27
CA SER A 184 20.83 5.98 -38.66
C SER A 184 22.17 5.24 -38.70
N GLN A 185 22.16 4.03 -39.25
CA GLN A 185 23.38 3.26 -39.50
C GLN A 185 24.36 4.13 -40.30
N PRO A 186 25.65 4.22 -39.91
CA PRO A 186 26.67 4.85 -40.74
C PRO A 186 26.76 4.10 -42.08
N PRO A 187 26.87 4.79 -43.23
CA PRO A 187 27.11 4.12 -44.50
C PRO A 187 28.41 3.31 -44.42
N GLU A 188 28.32 2.01 -44.70
CA GLU A 188 29.46 1.12 -44.84
C GLU A 188 30.44 1.69 -45.87
N ALA A 189 31.60 2.14 -45.40
CA ALA A 189 32.75 2.41 -46.24
C ALA A 189 33.37 1.05 -46.66
N GLY A 190 33.16 0.62 -47.90
CA GLY A 190 33.92 -0.54 -48.42
C GLY A 190 33.33 -1.24 -49.64
N GLY A 191 33.48 -0.64 -50.82
CA GLY A 191 33.25 -1.33 -52.09
C GLY A 191 34.07 -0.69 -53.20
N SER A 192 35.28 -1.20 -53.45
CA SER A 192 36.17 -0.76 -54.52
C SER A 192 35.54 -0.94 -55.90
N VAL A 193 35.28 0.17 -56.60
CA VAL A 193 34.87 0.16 -58.02
C VAL A 193 36.11 -0.14 -58.88
N PRO A 194 36.09 -1.14 -59.77
CA PRO A 194 37.22 -1.40 -60.67
C PRO A 194 37.34 -0.27 -61.72
N PRO A 195 38.56 0.07 -62.18
CA PRO A 195 38.78 1.18 -63.09
C PRO A 195 38.16 0.93 -64.47
N PRO A 196 37.74 2.00 -65.19
CA PRO A 196 37.11 1.88 -66.50
C PRO A 196 38.10 1.43 -67.59
N PRO A 197 37.62 0.73 -68.64
CA PRO A 197 38.44 0.32 -69.78
C PRO A 197 38.91 1.53 -70.62
N PRO A 198 40.06 1.41 -71.31
CA PRO A 198 40.61 2.51 -72.11
C PRO A 198 39.76 2.83 -73.34
N PRO A 199 39.77 4.10 -73.81
CA PRO A 199 38.96 4.54 -74.95
C PRO A 199 39.45 3.93 -76.28
N PRO A 200 38.54 3.73 -77.25
CA PRO A 200 38.89 3.25 -78.58
C PRO A 200 39.69 4.28 -79.39
N PRO A 201 40.57 3.83 -80.31
CA PRO A 201 41.43 4.70 -81.10
C PRO A 201 40.62 5.60 -82.05
N ALA A 202 41.00 6.87 -82.13
CA ALA A 202 40.35 7.89 -82.95
C ALA A 202 40.50 7.60 -84.45
N SER A 203 39.42 7.80 -85.21
CA SER A 203 39.38 7.95 -86.67
C SER A 203 38.73 9.26 -87.02
#